data_AF-A0A7J7T572-F1
#
_entry.id   AF-A0A7J7T572-F1
#
_cell.length_a   1.000
_cell.length_b   1.000
_cell.length_c   1.000
_cell.angle_alpha   90.00
_cell.angle_beta   90.00
_cell.angle_gamma   90.00
#
_symmetry.space_group_name_H-M   'P 1'
#
loop_
_entity.id
_entity.type
_entity.pdbx_description
1 polymer ?
#
loop_
_entity_poly.entity_id
_entity_poly.type
_entity_poly.pdbx_seq_one_letter_code
_entity_poly.pdbx_strand_id
1 'polypeptide(L)'
;MMGGYLDDRFIQGSGARSPYTFYHWQYIDIFVYFSHHLVTVPPVGWTNAAHRHGVRVLGTFITEWTEGGQLCEAFLAGDDRSFQAVADRLVLLAQFLHFDGWLINIENSLSPAAVRNTPRFLWYLTTQLHQQVPGGLVLWYDSVVSSGQLTWQDELNEKNRVFFDSCDGIFTNYNWGEEHLVRMRGPAGERLADVYVGVDVFARGNVVGGRFDTNKSLELIRKHGLSVALFAPGWVYECLEKTEFFQNQDKFWSLLTCYLPTHSICSLPFVTSFCLGMGTRRVCYGQEEAVGPWYHPGAQEPQPLFGEHRLEGPGEGWVRMHSCLADAWNGGSSLLIRGRIPPEVGHVAVRLFSLQVPVPPKLFLSLVYKLEGTSEVRVALELTTGDAGSCSVGGISALNETSSRHRPRPLRVPPTKLARWAARCGQQLGGGWVQRCYELSLRSCFLQDLFVSFSRTPGSQEEEDFVCRLGEIQVVDADSLLSPLPQVQALSVSRVGWQRAAPESTGPPTRLRLSCTLHWSYPLPHARCFRIHCRPGAGGGPPGTGPAGPEKPTLLGLAFANQYRVVDLAVAEAQPGQDGRMEFLVEPVPREGFLVPQAEWGRAALLYSVPST
;
A
#
# COMPACT_ATOMS: atom_id res chain seq x y z
N MET A 1 17.42 -6.74 -3.73
CA MET A 1 17.24 -6.78 -2.26
C MET A 1 17.57 -8.19 -1.79
N MET A 2 18.60 -8.37 -0.96
CA MET A 2 19.05 -9.69 -0.48
C MET A 2 18.13 -10.18 0.65
N GLY A 3 17.02 -10.83 0.27
CA GLY A 3 16.16 -11.57 1.21
C GLY A 3 14.94 -10.82 1.78
N GLY A 4 14.67 -9.58 1.36
CA GLY A 4 13.45 -8.85 1.76
C GLY A 4 12.22 -9.13 0.88
N TYR A 5 12.41 -9.48 -0.40
CA TYR A 5 11.35 -9.81 -1.36
C TYR A 5 11.25 -11.32 -1.62
N LEU A 6 10.98 -12.09 -0.56
CA LEU A 6 10.75 -13.54 -0.69
C LEU A 6 9.35 -13.95 -0.25
N ASP A 7 8.86 -13.39 0.86
CA ASP A 7 7.56 -13.71 1.43
C ASP A 7 6.38 -13.09 0.65
N ASP A 8 6.65 -12.06 -0.13
CA ASP A 8 5.72 -11.39 -1.04
C ASP A 8 5.34 -12.23 -2.27
N ARG A 9 6.06 -13.33 -2.53
CA ARG A 9 5.67 -14.31 -3.57
C ARG A 9 4.33 -14.99 -3.27
N PHE A 10 3.89 -15.01 -2.01
CA PHE A 10 2.64 -15.62 -1.60
C PHE A 10 1.48 -14.63 -1.72
N ILE A 11 0.63 -14.81 -2.74
CA ILE A 11 -0.50 -13.92 -3.04
C ILE A 11 -1.48 -13.78 -1.86
N GLN A 12 -1.64 -14.85 -1.07
CA GLN A 12 -2.51 -14.89 0.12
C GLN A 12 -1.77 -14.60 1.44
N GLY A 13 -0.56 -14.06 1.34
CA GLY A 13 0.30 -13.76 2.47
C GLY A 13 1.05 -14.97 3.01
N SER A 14 1.88 -14.72 4.02
CA SER A 14 2.69 -15.73 4.71
C SER A 14 2.70 -15.51 6.22
N GLY A 15 3.26 -16.46 6.96
CA GLY A 15 3.49 -16.36 8.41
C GLY A 15 4.83 -15.73 8.79
N ALA A 16 5.40 -14.89 7.92
CA ALA A 16 6.70 -14.28 8.16
C ALA A 16 6.73 -13.43 9.43
N ARG A 17 7.75 -13.62 10.26
CA ARG A 17 7.92 -12.89 11.54
C ARG A 17 8.54 -11.51 11.36
N SER A 18 9.47 -11.40 10.43
CA SER A 18 10.22 -10.17 10.15
C SER A 18 10.34 -10.00 8.64
N PRO A 19 9.22 -9.82 7.92
CA PRO A 19 9.26 -9.49 6.50
C PRO A 19 9.78 -8.06 6.31
N TYR A 20 10.31 -7.76 5.12
CA TYR A 20 10.48 -6.36 4.72
C TYR A 20 9.11 -5.74 4.45
N THR A 21 8.86 -4.56 5.01
CA THR A 21 7.65 -3.77 4.71
C THR A 21 8.04 -2.32 4.50
N PHE A 22 7.55 -1.74 3.41
CA PHE A 22 7.72 -0.33 3.07
C PHE A 22 6.38 0.38 3.29
N TYR A 23 6.40 1.51 3.97
CA TYR A 23 5.18 2.21 4.39
C TYR A 23 5.26 3.73 4.33
N HIS A 24 6.33 4.30 3.75
CA HIS A 24 6.47 5.75 3.53
C HIS A 24 6.04 6.17 2.12
N TRP A 25 4.93 5.61 1.63
CA TRP A 25 4.43 5.84 0.28
C TRP A 25 4.13 7.30 -0.01
N GLN A 26 3.82 8.10 1.02
CA GLN A 26 3.53 9.52 0.87
C GLN A 26 4.68 10.36 0.28
N TYR A 27 5.90 9.81 0.26
CA TYR A 27 7.12 10.53 -0.17
C TYR A 27 7.68 10.02 -1.49
N ILE A 28 7.02 9.08 -2.18
CA ILE A 28 7.48 8.54 -3.47
C ILE A 28 6.37 8.59 -4.52
N ASP A 29 6.75 8.82 -5.78
CA ASP A 29 5.83 8.81 -6.92
C ASP A 29 5.80 7.46 -7.65
N ILE A 30 6.94 6.77 -7.63
CA ILE A 30 7.19 5.54 -8.39
C ILE A 30 7.93 4.54 -7.50
N PHE A 31 7.45 3.31 -7.48
CA PHE A 31 8.08 2.17 -6.84
C PHE A 31 8.52 1.16 -7.91
N VAL A 32 9.85 0.99 -8.08
CA VAL A 32 10.40 0.02 -9.02
C VAL A 32 10.68 -1.29 -8.29
N TYR A 33 9.97 -2.36 -8.66
CA TYR A 33 10.24 -3.69 -8.14
C TYR A 33 11.43 -4.30 -8.89
N PHE A 34 12.59 -4.22 -8.27
CA PHE A 34 13.88 -4.54 -8.88
C PHE A 34 14.38 -5.94 -8.52
N SER A 35 14.84 -6.68 -9.54
CA SER A 35 15.62 -7.91 -9.37
C SER A 35 16.56 -8.12 -10.56
N HIS A 36 17.44 -9.12 -10.45
CA HIS A 36 18.44 -9.49 -11.48
C HIS A 36 17.90 -10.53 -12.47
N HIS A 37 16.58 -10.57 -12.68
CA HIS A 37 15.93 -11.43 -13.65
C HIS A 37 15.53 -10.62 -14.88
N LEU A 38 15.76 -11.19 -16.07
CA LEU A 38 15.47 -10.57 -17.36
C LEU A 38 14.13 -9.82 -17.40
N VAL A 39 13.09 -10.47 -16.90
CA VAL A 39 11.77 -9.87 -16.68
C VAL A 39 11.40 -10.06 -15.22
N THR A 40 11.35 -8.96 -14.48
CA THR A 40 10.88 -8.92 -13.10
C THR A 40 9.51 -8.28 -13.05
N VAL A 41 8.50 -9.10 -12.75
CA VAL A 41 7.12 -8.65 -12.56
C VAL A 41 6.89 -8.31 -11.08
N PRO A 42 6.34 -7.13 -10.75
CA PRO A 42 5.98 -6.80 -9.37
C PRO A 42 4.93 -7.77 -8.82
N PRO A 43 5.11 -8.32 -7.60
CA PRO A 43 4.08 -9.12 -6.96
C PRO A 43 2.81 -8.31 -6.73
N VAL A 44 1.64 -8.92 -6.97
CA VAL A 44 0.31 -8.29 -6.79
C VAL A 44 0.14 -7.66 -5.40
N GLY A 45 0.77 -8.22 -4.36
CA GLY A 45 0.75 -7.63 -3.04
C GLY A 45 1.33 -6.21 -3.01
N TRP A 46 2.47 -5.99 -3.68
CA TRP A 46 3.11 -4.68 -3.78
C TRP A 46 2.37 -3.74 -4.71
N THR A 47 1.87 -4.24 -5.85
CA THR A 47 1.02 -3.47 -6.76
C THR A 47 -0.19 -2.92 -6.03
N ASN A 48 -0.91 -3.78 -5.30
CA ASN A 48 -2.07 -3.38 -4.49
C ASN A 48 -1.72 -2.36 -3.41
N ALA A 49 -0.58 -2.55 -2.71
CA ALA A 49 -0.11 -1.63 -1.68
C ALA A 49 0.18 -0.24 -2.27
N ALA A 50 0.97 -0.16 -3.34
CA ALA A 50 1.34 1.10 -3.97
C ALA A 50 0.13 1.83 -4.58
N HIS A 51 -0.73 1.12 -5.32
CA HIS A 51 -1.94 1.70 -5.93
C HIS A 51 -2.91 2.25 -4.89
N ARG A 52 -3.04 1.59 -3.73
CA ARG A 52 -3.84 2.11 -2.61
C ARG A 52 -3.31 3.45 -2.08
N HIS A 53 -2.01 3.69 -2.24
CA HIS A 53 -1.34 4.94 -1.86
C HIS A 53 -1.15 5.92 -3.03
N GLY A 54 -1.69 5.63 -4.22
CA GLY A 54 -1.55 6.48 -5.40
C GLY A 54 -0.17 6.44 -6.06
N VAL A 55 0.65 5.43 -5.75
CA VAL A 55 2.02 5.27 -6.26
C VAL A 55 2.04 4.31 -7.44
N ARG A 56 2.74 4.69 -8.52
CA ARG A 56 2.95 3.81 -9.69
C ARG A 56 3.97 2.73 -9.36
N VAL A 57 3.76 1.53 -9.91
CA VAL A 57 4.65 0.38 -9.73
C VAL A 57 5.19 -0.09 -11.06
N LEU A 58 6.51 -0.10 -11.18
CA LEU A 58 7.18 -0.60 -12.38
C LEU A 58 7.81 -1.96 -12.12
N GLY A 59 7.73 -2.84 -13.13
CA GLY A 59 8.62 -3.98 -13.24
C GLY A 59 10.01 -3.55 -13.72
N THR A 60 10.92 -4.52 -13.79
CA THR A 60 12.26 -4.31 -14.34
C THR A 60 12.48 -5.25 -15.51
N PHE A 61 12.91 -4.70 -16.65
CA PHE A 61 13.47 -5.46 -17.76
C PHE A 61 14.98 -5.20 -17.79
N ILE A 62 15.79 -6.21 -17.50
CA ILE A 62 17.24 -6.06 -17.39
C ILE A 62 18.00 -7.08 -18.23
N THR A 63 19.00 -6.63 -18.99
CA THR A 63 19.94 -7.54 -19.64
C THR A 63 21.30 -7.38 -18.98
N GLU A 64 21.81 -8.46 -18.41
CA GLU A 64 23.10 -8.49 -17.73
C GLU A 64 23.78 -9.84 -17.99
N TRP A 65 25.11 -9.87 -17.81
CA TRP A 65 25.94 -11.06 -18.05
C TRP A 65 25.88 -11.58 -19.49
N THR A 66 26.54 -12.71 -19.75
CA THR A 66 26.65 -13.28 -21.10
C THR A 66 25.29 -13.67 -21.69
N GLU A 67 24.43 -14.30 -20.90
CA GLU A 67 23.11 -14.76 -21.35
C GLU A 67 22.17 -13.58 -21.68
N GLY A 68 22.14 -12.56 -20.83
CA GLY A 68 21.37 -11.34 -21.08
C GLY A 68 21.83 -10.63 -22.35
N GLY A 69 23.15 -10.55 -22.58
CA GLY A 69 23.70 -9.92 -23.79
C GLY A 69 23.31 -10.65 -25.08
N GLN A 70 23.32 -11.99 -25.08
CA GLN A 70 22.88 -12.80 -26.22
C GLN A 70 21.39 -12.58 -26.54
N LEU A 71 20.54 -12.54 -25.51
CA LEU A 71 19.12 -12.26 -25.68
C LEU A 71 18.89 -10.83 -26.18
N CYS A 72 19.62 -9.87 -25.62
CA CYS A 72 19.57 -8.46 -26.02
C CYS A 72 19.86 -8.28 -27.51
N GLU A 73 20.96 -8.88 -27.99
CA GLU A 73 21.28 -8.91 -29.42
C GLU A 73 20.20 -9.60 -30.25
N ALA A 74 19.67 -10.74 -29.79
CA ALA A 74 18.67 -11.50 -30.54
C ALA A 74 17.40 -10.69 -30.84
N PHE A 75 16.92 -9.86 -29.90
CA PHE A 75 15.71 -9.08 -30.13
C PHE A 75 15.98 -7.67 -30.69
N LEU A 76 17.10 -7.02 -30.33
CA LEU A 76 17.41 -5.67 -30.80
C LEU A 76 18.11 -5.65 -32.15
N ALA A 77 19.02 -6.59 -32.45
CA ALA A 77 19.71 -6.62 -33.75
C ALA A 77 18.90 -7.30 -34.87
N GLY A 78 17.79 -7.96 -34.50
CA GLY A 78 16.84 -8.56 -35.43
C GLY A 78 16.06 -7.52 -36.27
N ASP A 79 15.02 -8.01 -36.95
CA ASP A 79 14.08 -7.12 -37.64
C ASP A 79 13.17 -6.38 -36.65
N ASP A 80 12.37 -5.45 -37.17
CA ASP A 80 11.45 -4.67 -36.34
C ASP A 80 10.45 -5.53 -35.55
N ARG A 81 10.07 -6.68 -36.12
CA ARG A 81 9.10 -7.59 -35.48
C ARG A 81 9.67 -8.24 -34.24
N SER A 82 10.99 -8.47 -34.20
CA SER A 82 11.67 -9.04 -33.03
C SER A 82 11.51 -8.16 -31.79
N PHE A 83 11.86 -6.87 -31.88
CA PHE A 83 11.73 -5.99 -30.71
C PHE A 83 10.28 -5.62 -30.42
N GLN A 84 9.42 -5.54 -31.45
CA GLN A 84 7.97 -5.34 -31.27
C GLN A 84 7.35 -6.49 -30.49
N ALA A 85 7.71 -7.74 -30.80
CA ALA A 85 7.21 -8.91 -30.09
C ALA A 85 7.59 -8.90 -28.60
N VAL A 86 8.81 -8.45 -28.26
CA VAL A 86 9.21 -8.27 -26.85
C VAL A 86 8.38 -7.17 -26.20
N ALA A 87 8.28 -6.00 -26.84
CA ALA A 87 7.52 -4.87 -26.31
C ALA A 87 6.04 -5.23 -26.09
N ASP A 88 5.39 -5.88 -27.05
CA ASP A 88 3.99 -6.31 -26.95
C ASP A 88 3.77 -7.25 -25.75
N ARG A 89 4.74 -8.12 -25.45
CA ARG A 89 4.68 -9.00 -24.27
C ARG A 89 4.85 -8.24 -22.97
N LEU A 90 5.74 -7.25 -22.91
CA LEU A 90 5.89 -6.38 -21.75
C LEU A 90 4.63 -5.56 -21.49
N VAL A 91 3.98 -5.05 -22.53
CA VAL A 91 2.69 -4.35 -22.45
C VAL A 91 1.58 -5.29 -21.99
N LEU A 92 1.50 -6.49 -22.56
CA LEU A 92 0.50 -7.50 -22.18
C LEU A 92 0.64 -7.90 -20.69
N LEU A 93 1.86 -8.06 -20.20
CA LEU A 93 2.11 -8.36 -18.79
C LEU A 93 1.65 -7.22 -17.87
N ALA A 94 2.02 -5.97 -18.19
CA ALA A 94 1.59 -4.79 -17.44
C ALA A 94 0.06 -4.65 -17.42
N GLN A 95 -0.59 -4.82 -18.58
CA GLN A 95 -2.04 -4.77 -18.71
C GLN A 95 -2.75 -5.88 -17.94
N PHE A 96 -2.29 -7.13 -18.08
CA PHE A 96 -2.94 -8.29 -17.48
C PHE A 96 -2.78 -8.35 -15.96
N LEU A 97 -1.61 -7.94 -15.45
CA LEU A 97 -1.29 -7.95 -14.01
C LEU A 97 -1.50 -6.60 -13.34
N HIS A 98 -1.93 -5.59 -14.10
CA HIS A 98 -2.30 -4.25 -13.65
C HIS A 98 -1.17 -3.53 -12.89
N PHE A 99 0.06 -3.55 -13.41
CA PHE A 99 1.14 -2.65 -12.95
C PHE A 99 1.49 -1.65 -14.05
N ASP A 100 2.24 -0.61 -13.69
CA ASP A 100 2.22 0.67 -14.43
C ASP A 100 3.37 0.83 -15.43
N GLY A 101 4.17 -0.20 -15.67
CA GLY A 101 5.21 -0.16 -16.71
C GLY A 101 6.56 -0.70 -16.26
N TRP A 102 7.64 -0.14 -16.82
CA TRP A 102 8.95 -0.80 -16.84
C TRP A 102 10.13 0.17 -16.67
N LEU A 103 11.07 -0.22 -15.81
CA LEU A 103 12.45 0.24 -15.90
C LEU A 103 13.19 -0.67 -16.90
N ILE A 104 13.78 -0.08 -17.94
CA ILE A 104 14.60 -0.76 -18.94
C ILE A 104 16.07 -0.52 -18.59
N ASN A 105 16.80 -1.59 -18.24
CA ASN A 105 18.20 -1.53 -17.89
C ASN A 105 19.05 -2.46 -18.78
N ILE A 106 19.84 -1.91 -19.69
CA ILE A 106 20.65 -2.68 -20.64
C ILE A 106 22.12 -2.64 -20.20
N GLU A 107 22.53 -3.58 -19.36
CA GLU A 107 23.89 -3.70 -18.79
C GLU A 107 24.83 -4.55 -19.70
N ASN A 108 24.64 -4.46 -21.02
CA ASN A 108 25.46 -5.15 -22.00
C ASN A 108 25.79 -4.22 -23.17
N SER A 109 27.04 -4.25 -23.66
CA SER A 109 27.39 -3.58 -24.91
C SER A 109 26.57 -4.12 -26.08
N LEU A 110 26.21 -3.23 -27.01
CA LEU A 110 25.35 -3.50 -28.15
C LEU A 110 26.11 -3.36 -29.47
N SER A 111 25.77 -4.22 -30.42
CA SER A 111 26.20 -4.11 -31.81
C SER A 111 25.62 -2.87 -32.48
N PRO A 112 26.21 -2.41 -33.61
CA PRO A 112 25.65 -1.29 -34.38
C PRO A 112 24.21 -1.52 -34.86
N ALA A 113 23.80 -2.77 -35.02
CA ALA A 113 22.42 -3.10 -35.36
C ALA A 113 21.50 -2.94 -34.15
N ALA A 114 21.88 -3.50 -33.01
CA ALA A 114 21.10 -3.42 -31.78
C ALA A 114 20.93 -1.98 -31.29
N VAL A 115 22.01 -1.20 -31.13
CA VAL A 115 21.93 0.18 -30.61
C VAL A 115 21.10 1.11 -31.52
N ARG A 116 21.15 0.88 -32.83
CA ARG A 116 20.32 1.62 -33.80
C ARG A 116 18.82 1.36 -33.59
N ASN A 117 18.46 0.16 -33.16
CA ASN A 117 17.07 -0.23 -32.94
C ASN A 117 16.57 0.09 -31.53
N THR A 118 17.44 0.25 -30.53
CA THR A 118 17.05 0.55 -29.14
C THR A 118 16.10 1.75 -28.99
N PRO A 119 16.33 2.93 -29.60
CA PRO A 119 15.38 4.04 -29.53
C PRO A 119 14.01 3.69 -30.11
N ARG A 120 13.96 2.88 -31.17
CA ARG A 120 12.71 2.44 -31.81
C ARG A 120 11.95 1.45 -30.93
N PHE A 121 12.67 0.55 -30.25
CA PHE A 121 12.11 -0.34 -29.24
C PHE A 121 11.50 0.44 -28.08
N LEU A 122 12.24 1.39 -27.50
CA LEU A 122 11.76 2.24 -26.40
C LEU A 122 10.52 3.04 -26.81
N TRP A 123 10.56 3.68 -27.97
CA TRP A 123 9.43 4.47 -28.48
C TRP A 123 8.19 3.60 -28.72
N TYR A 124 8.37 2.42 -29.32
CA TYR A 124 7.26 1.50 -29.58
C TYR A 124 6.68 0.95 -28.27
N LEU A 125 7.52 0.52 -27.33
CA LEU A 125 7.10 0.06 -26.00
C LEU A 125 6.32 1.15 -25.26
N THR A 126 6.86 2.37 -25.21
CA THR A 126 6.22 3.52 -24.55
C THR A 126 4.85 3.82 -25.17
N THR A 127 4.80 3.89 -26.50
CA THR A 127 3.56 4.16 -27.24
C THR A 127 2.51 3.08 -27.01
N GLN A 128 2.87 1.81 -27.10
CA GLN A 128 1.93 0.70 -26.88
C GLN A 128 1.49 0.62 -25.42
N LEU A 129 2.40 0.88 -24.47
CA LEU A 129 2.07 0.87 -23.05
C LEU A 129 1.05 1.97 -22.72
N HIS A 130 1.26 3.21 -23.17
CA HIS A 130 0.32 4.32 -22.94
C HIS A 130 -1.07 4.06 -23.54
N GLN A 131 -1.15 3.32 -24.66
CA GLN A 131 -2.42 2.95 -25.27
C GLN A 131 -3.20 1.92 -24.45
N GLN A 132 -2.51 1.01 -23.76
CA GLN A 132 -3.13 -0.13 -23.06
C GLN A 132 -3.22 0.05 -21.53
N VAL A 133 -2.37 0.90 -20.96
CA VAL A 133 -2.22 1.13 -19.52
C VAL A 133 -2.24 2.65 -19.27
N PRO A 134 -3.40 3.22 -18.86
CA PRO A 134 -3.52 4.64 -18.56
C PRO A 134 -2.50 5.09 -17.50
N GLY A 135 -1.70 6.10 -17.82
CA GLY A 135 -0.65 6.60 -16.94
C GLY A 135 0.57 5.68 -16.82
N GLY A 136 0.72 4.72 -17.75
CA GLY A 136 1.89 3.85 -17.83
C GLY A 136 3.20 4.61 -18.06
N LEU A 137 4.30 4.02 -17.64
CA LEU A 137 5.63 4.66 -17.63
C LEU A 137 6.74 3.70 -18.09
N VAL A 138 7.61 4.20 -18.97
CA VAL A 138 8.85 3.52 -19.40
C VAL A 138 10.04 4.39 -19.05
N LEU A 139 10.90 3.90 -18.16
CA LEU A 139 12.12 4.59 -17.74
C LEU A 139 13.35 3.88 -18.30
N TRP A 140 14.30 4.65 -18.80
CA TRP A 140 15.60 4.16 -19.26
C TRP A 140 16.66 4.30 -18.18
N TYR A 141 17.46 3.27 -17.91
CA TYR A 141 18.64 3.39 -17.04
C TYR A 141 19.87 3.82 -17.86
N ASP A 142 20.59 4.84 -17.38
CA ASP A 142 21.83 5.37 -17.97
C ASP A 142 22.92 4.30 -18.00
N SER A 143 22.98 3.53 -19.09
CA SER A 143 23.82 2.35 -19.23
C SER A 143 24.61 2.40 -20.54
N VAL A 144 24.02 1.93 -21.64
CA VAL A 144 24.63 2.03 -22.97
C VAL A 144 24.47 3.43 -23.55
N VAL A 145 25.50 3.87 -24.29
CA VAL A 145 25.48 5.12 -25.06
C VAL A 145 25.13 4.86 -26.52
N SER A 146 24.90 5.93 -27.29
CA SER A 146 24.52 5.89 -28.71
C SER A 146 25.51 5.16 -29.64
N SER A 147 26.75 4.96 -29.19
CA SER A 147 27.75 4.13 -29.89
C SER A 147 27.55 2.62 -29.68
N GLY A 148 26.71 2.22 -28.73
CA GLY A 148 26.49 0.84 -28.30
C GLY A 148 27.41 0.40 -27.16
N GLN A 149 28.37 1.23 -26.73
CA GLN A 149 29.25 0.92 -25.61
C GLN A 149 28.48 1.00 -24.28
N LEU A 150 28.67 0.02 -23.41
CA LEU A 150 28.22 0.09 -22.01
C LEU A 150 29.13 1.06 -21.24
N THR A 151 28.65 2.27 -21.00
CA THR A 151 29.40 3.32 -20.30
C THR A 151 28.41 4.29 -19.66
N TRP A 152 28.17 4.12 -18.37
CA TRP A 152 27.36 5.02 -17.55
C TRP A 152 27.92 6.45 -17.63
N GLN A 153 27.06 7.43 -17.90
CA GLN A 153 27.49 8.84 -18.03
C GLN A 153 27.35 9.62 -16.72
N ASP A 154 26.59 9.09 -15.75
CA ASP A 154 26.24 9.77 -14.50
C ASP A 154 25.42 11.07 -14.73
N GLU A 155 24.99 11.31 -15.97
CA GLU A 155 24.24 12.49 -16.38
C GLU A 155 23.45 12.24 -17.67
N LEU A 156 22.43 13.07 -17.93
CA LEU A 156 21.83 13.18 -19.26
C LEU A 156 22.70 14.09 -20.14
N ASN A 157 23.21 13.56 -21.25
CA ASN A 157 23.99 14.30 -22.23
C ASN A 157 23.76 13.78 -23.66
N GLU A 158 24.49 14.30 -24.64
CA GLU A 158 24.31 13.97 -26.07
C GLU A 158 24.49 12.47 -26.38
N LYS A 159 25.22 11.73 -25.54
CA LYS A 159 25.50 10.31 -25.78
C LYS A 159 24.34 9.39 -25.40
N ASN A 160 23.48 9.79 -24.45
CA ASN A 160 22.34 8.98 -24.00
C ASN A 160 20.97 9.66 -24.24
N ARG A 161 20.96 10.94 -24.65
CA ARG A 161 19.74 11.70 -24.95
C ARG A 161 18.79 11.02 -25.92
N VAL A 162 19.31 10.30 -26.92
CA VAL A 162 18.49 9.57 -27.88
C VAL A 162 17.54 8.55 -27.22
N PHE A 163 17.94 7.95 -26.10
CA PHE A 163 17.11 7.01 -25.35
C PHE A 163 16.09 7.74 -24.48
N PHE A 164 16.51 8.84 -23.82
CA PHE A 164 15.62 9.71 -23.05
C PHE A 164 14.49 10.31 -23.90
N ASP A 165 14.80 10.76 -25.11
CA ASP A 165 13.81 11.30 -26.05
C ASP A 165 12.85 10.22 -26.60
N SER A 166 13.17 8.94 -26.40
CA SER A 166 12.38 7.80 -26.88
C SER A 166 11.50 7.14 -25.81
N CYS A 167 11.50 7.64 -24.57
CA CYS A 167 10.70 7.09 -23.47
C CYS A 167 10.32 8.19 -22.46
N ASP A 168 9.69 7.82 -21.34
CA ASP A 168 9.11 8.76 -20.40
C ASP A 168 10.12 9.41 -19.46
N GLY A 169 11.32 8.85 -19.29
CA GLY A 169 12.36 9.45 -18.48
C GLY A 169 13.63 8.64 -18.39
N ILE A 170 14.65 9.21 -17.73
CA ILE A 170 15.95 8.58 -17.53
C ILE A 170 16.29 8.49 -16.05
N PHE A 171 16.73 7.31 -15.61
CA PHE A 171 17.37 7.07 -14.33
C PHE A 171 18.89 7.10 -14.54
N THR A 172 19.56 8.14 -14.05
CA THR A 172 21.02 8.27 -14.18
C THR A 172 21.78 7.33 -13.25
N ASN A 173 23.01 6.97 -13.60
CA ASN A 173 23.91 6.26 -12.69
C ASN A 173 24.32 7.14 -11.48
N TYR A 174 25.00 6.55 -10.49
CA TYR A 174 25.13 7.08 -9.13
C TYR A 174 26.37 7.96 -8.87
N ASN A 175 27.39 7.94 -9.74
CA ASN A 175 28.72 8.52 -9.47
C ASN A 175 28.83 9.98 -9.96
N TRP A 176 27.77 10.75 -9.82
CA TRP A 176 27.69 12.14 -10.25
C TRP A 176 28.22 13.13 -9.19
N GLY A 177 28.53 14.34 -9.64
CA GLY A 177 28.84 15.52 -8.83
C GLY A 177 27.97 16.71 -9.22
N GLU A 178 28.08 17.85 -8.52
CA GLU A 178 27.24 19.04 -8.79
C GLU A 178 27.43 19.55 -10.23
N GLU A 179 28.62 19.42 -10.80
CA GLU A 179 28.91 19.76 -12.19
C GLU A 179 28.10 18.94 -13.21
N HIS A 180 27.81 17.67 -12.90
CA HIS A 180 26.95 16.81 -13.71
C HIS A 180 25.50 17.34 -13.68
N LEU A 181 25.01 17.72 -12.49
CA LEU A 181 23.65 18.27 -12.31
C LEU A 181 23.46 19.58 -13.10
N VAL A 182 24.49 20.44 -13.13
CA VAL A 182 24.46 21.67 -13.93
C VAL A 182 24.36 21.35 -15.43
N ARG A 183 25.16 20.39 -15.92
CA ARG A 183 25.22 20.05 -17.34
C ARG A 183 23.91 19.43 -17.86
N MET A 184 23.24 18.59 -17.07
CA MET A 184 22.00 17.93 -17.51
C MET A 184 20.80 18.86 -17.68
N ARG A 185 20.83 20.08 -17.10
CA ARG A 185 19.71 21.03 -17.24
C ARG A 185 19.43 21.44 -18.68
N GLY A 186 20.49 21.65 -19.47
CA GLY A 186 20.37 22.03 -20.88
C GLY A 186 19.72 20.92 -21.72
N PRO A 187 20.29 19.70 -21.74
CA PRO A 187 19.71 18.55 -22.43
C PRO A 187 18.30 18.18 -21.98
N ALA A 188 17.97 18.30 -20.69
CA ALA A 188 16.65 17.98 -20.16
C ALA A 188 15.55 18.95 -20.63
N GLY A 189 15.87 20.23 -20.82
CA GLY A 189 14.92 21.25 -21.29
C GLY A 189 13.69 21.35 -20.37
N GLU A 190 12.49 21.19 -20.92
CA GLU A 190 11.23 21.22 -20.17
C GLU A 190 10.98 19.93 -19.35
N ARG A 191 11.73 18.86 -19.62
CA ARG A 191 11.59 17.53 -19.01
C ARG A 191 12.52 17.32 -17.82
N LEU A 192 12.82 18.36 -17.06
CA LEU A 192 13.69 18.27 -15.86
C LEU A 192 13.19 17.26 -14.83
N ALA A 193 11.87 17.17 -14.64
CA ALA A 193 11.24 16.23 -13.73
C ALA A 193 11.34 14.76 -14.20
N ASP A 194 11.64 14.53 -15.49
CA ASP A 194 11.80 13.20 -16.08
C ASP A 194 13.25 12.69 -16.01
N VAL A 195 14.17 13.50 -15.45
CA VAL A 195 15.54 13.10 -15.12
C VAL A 195 15.60 12.72 -13.65
N TYR A 196 15.63 11.42 -13.39
CA TYR A 196 15.70 10.83 -12.07
C TYR A 196 17.16 10.56 -11.71
N VAL A 197 17.76 11.45 -10.93
CA VAL A 197 19.16 11.35 -10.55
C VAL A 197 19.35 10.22 -9.55
N GLY A 198 20.18 9.25 -9.92
CA GLY A 198 20.41 8.05 -9.13
C GLY A 198 21.15 8.30 -7.81
N VAL A 199 20.65 7.76 -6.72
CA VAL A 199 21.29 7.81 -5.39
C VAL A 199 21.43 6.40 -4.86
N ASP A 200 22.67 5.87 -4.82
CA ASP A 200 22.92 4.58 -4.20
C ASP A 200 22.91 4.68 -2.68
N VAL A 201 21.83 4.20 -2.06
CA VAL A 201 21.65 4.26 -0.60
C VAL A 201 22.68 3.39 0.14
N PHE A 202 23.28 2.38 -0.50
CA PHE A 202 24.39 1.63 0.12
C PHE A 202 25.70 2.43 0.19
N ALA A 203 25.79 3.53 -0.54
CA ALA A 203 26.98 4.34 -0.73
C ALA A 203 28.16 3.54 -1.30
N ARG A 204 27.94 2.80 -2.40
CA ARG A 204 29.02 2.09 -3.11
C ARG A 204 29.59 3.01 -4.18
N GLY A 205 30.92 3.08 -4.26
CA GLY A 205 31.60 3.94 -5.23
C GLY A 205 31.79 5.38 -4.72
N ASN A 206 31.93 6.32 -5.66
CA ASN A 206 32.19 7.72 -5.36
C ASN A 206 30.89 8.52 -5.43
N VAL A 207 30.05 8.38 -4.40
CA VAL A 207 28.75 9.04 -4.32
C VAL A 207 28.79 10.26 -3.41
N VAL A 208 27.93 11.25 -3.66
CA VAL A 208 27.77 12.45 -2.81
C VAL A 208 27.33 12.08 -1.39
N GLY A 209 26.37 11.16 -1.27
CA GLY A 209 25.83 10.73 0.01
C GLY A 209 24.90 9.53 -0.15
N GLY A 210 25.01 8.59 0.77
CA GLY A 210 24.10 7.45 0.92
C GLY A 210 23.93 7.11 2.40
N ARG A 211 23.26 6.00 2.73
CA ARG A 211 22.95 5.63 4.12
C ARG A 211 22.20 6.76 4.83
N PHE A 212 22.56 7.11 6.06
CA PHE A 212 21.99 8.26 6.76
C PHE A 212 22.49 9.64 6.26
N ASP A 213 23.38 9.68 5.27
CA ASP A 213 23.81 10.90 4.57
C ASP A 213 23.09 11.10 3.22
N THR A 214 22.09 10.27 2.90
CA THR A 214 21.31 10.34 1.65
C THR A 214 20.67 11.73 1.42
N ASN A 215 20.34 12.44 2.50
CA ASN A 215 19.79 13.80 2.44
C ASN A 215 20.72 14.81 1.73
N LYS A 216 22.04 14.63 1.80
CA LYS A 216 23.02 15.49 1.09
C LYS A 216 22.85 15.39 -0.42
N SER A 217 22.59 14.18 -0.92
CA SER A 217 22.32 13.94 -2.34
C SER A 217 21.02 14.60 -2.77
N LEU A 218 19.94 14.44 -1.99
CA LEU A 218 18.65 15.08 -2.29
C LEU A 218 18.74 16.60 -2.28
N GLU A 219 19.46 17.18 -1.31
CA GLU A 219 19.66 18.63 -1.23
C GLU A 219 20.25 19.20 -2.53
N LEU A 220 21.34 18.60 -3.03
CA LEU A 220 21.96 19.03 -4.29
C LEU A 220 21.05 18.80 -5.49
N ILE A 221 20.43 17.63 -5.62
CA ILE A 221 19.53 17.33 -6.75
C ILE A 221 18.38 18.34 -6.80
N ARG A 222 17.76 18.65 -5.65
CA ARG A 222 16.61 19.56 -5.58
C ARG A 222 16.98 21.02 -5.81
N LYS A 223 18.20 21.44 -5.43
CA LYS A 223 18.75 22.76 -5.80
C LYS A 223 18.76 22.99 -7.32
N HIS A 224 18.88 21.92 -8.11
CA HIS A 224 18.87 21.98 -9.57
C HIS A 224 17.51 21.66 -10.22
N GLY A 225 16.46 21.43 -9.42
CA GLY A 225 15.09 21.20 -9.92
C GLY A 225 14.87 19.83 -10.58
N LEU A 226 15.74 18.86 -10.29
CA LEU A 226 15.71 17.51 -10.86
C LEU A 226 14.97 16.53 -9.94
N SER A 227 14.60 15.37 -10.47
CA SER A 227 13.99 14.26 -9.72
C SER A 227 15.06 13.34 -9.14
N VAL A 228 14.68 12.51 -8.17
CA VAL A 228 15.59 11.61 -7.43
C VAL A 228 15.15 10.16 -7.66
N ALA A 229 16.10 9.26 -7.93
CA ALA A 229 15.89 7.82 -7.90
C ALA A 229 16.71 7.19 -6.77
N LEU A 230 16.05 6.72 -5.71
CA LEU A 230 16.70 6.02 -4.60
C LEU A 230 16.97 4.57 -4.99
N PHE A 231 18.24 4.23 -5.23
CA PHE A 231 18.65 2.85 -5.48
C PHE A 231 18.90 2.11 -4.17
N ALA A 232 18.27 0.94 -4.05
CA ALA A 232 18.43 0.01 -2.94
C ALA A 232 18.22 0.63 -1.52
N PRO A 233 17.10 1.35 -1.26
CA PRO A 233 16.76 1.81 0.10
C PRO A 233 16.51 0.65 1.08
N GLY A 234 16.43 -0.58 0.58
CA GLY A 234 16.50 -1.82 1.37
C GLY A 234 17.74 -1.93 2.27
N TRP A 235 18.76 -1.10 2.05
CA TRP A 235 19.90 -0.93 2.98
C TRP A 235 19.47 -0.84 4.45
N VAL A 236 18.40 -0.11 4.76
CA VAL A 236 17.89 0.03 6.13
C VAL A 236 17.54 -1.32 6.75
N TYR A 237 17.00 -2.24 5.96
CA TYR A 237 16.60 -3.58 6.40
C TYR A 237 17.75 -4.58 6.35
N GLU A 238 18.63 -4.45 5.35
CA GLU A 238 19.72 -5.41 5.10
C GLU A 238 20.95 -5.15 5.98
N CYS A 239 21.19 -3.91 6.40
CA CYS A 239 22.42 -3.50 7.08
C CYS A 239 22.24 -3.00 8.52
N LEU A 240 21.00 -2.82 8.99
CA LEU A 240 20.71 -2.41 10.37
C LEU A 240 19.93 -3.51 11.11
N GLU A 241 19.76 -3.34 12.42
CA GLU A 241 19.06 -4.30 13.26
C GLU A 241 17.58 -4.44 12.88
N LYS A 242 17.17 -5.66 12.51
CA LYS A 242 15.79 -5.96 12.05
C LYS A 242 14.73 -5.74 13.11
N THR A 243 15.08 -5.90 14.38
CA THR A 243 14.20 -5.60 15.53
C THR A 243 13.88 -4.11 15.65
N GLU A 244 14.75 -3.25 15.12
CA GLU A 244 14.60 -1.79 15.10
C GLU A 244 14.23 -1.26 13.70
N PHE A 245 13.79 -2.14 12.80
CA PHE A 245 13.57 -1.80 11.40
C PHE A 245 12.61 -0.62 11.21
N PHE A 246 11.51 -0.57 11.98
CA PHE A 246 10.55 0.54 11.87
C PHE A 246 11.16 1.87 12.33
N GLN A 247 11.90 1.88 13.44
CA GLN A 247 12.57 3.08 13.93
C GLN A 247 13.65 3.56 12.93
N ASN A 248 14.42 2.63 12.39
CA ASN A 248 15.47 2.94 11.43
C ASN A 248 14.90 3.42 10.08
N GLN A 249 13.77 2.85 9.65
CA GLN A 249 13.06 3.29 8.45
C GLN A 249 12.45 4.68 8.66
N ASP A 250 11.74 4.91 9.76
CA ASP A 250 11.18 6.21 10.12
C ASP A 250 12.29 7.28 10.17
N LYS A 251 13.44 6.96 10.77
CA LYS A 251 14.63 7.83 10.80
C LYS A 251 15.14 8.12 9.40
N PHE A 252 15.34 7.11 8.57
CA PHE A 252 15.83 7.27 7.20
C PHE A 252 14.93 8.20 6.40
N TRP A 253 13.61 7.95 6.39
CA TRP A 253 12.68 8.78 5.62
C TRP A 253 12.47 10.17 6.21
N SER A 254 12.51 10.32 7.54
CA SER A 254 12.45 11.63 8.20
C SER A 254 13.55 12.58 7.71
N LEU A 255 14.76 12.06 7.47
CA LEU A 255 15.90 12.84 6.93
C LEU A 255 15.64 13.40 5.53
N LEU A 256 14.74 12.78 4.76
CA LEU A 256 14.48 13.14 3.37
C LEU A 256 13.24 14.05 3.21
N THR A 257 12.39 14.13 4.23
CA THR A 257 11.07 14.76 4.14
C THR A 257 11.08 16.20 3.64
N CYS A 258 12.05 17.03 4.03
CA CYS A 258 12.14 18.42 3.59
C CYS A 258 12.43 18.58 2.09
N TYR A 259 12.89 17.52 1.43
CA TYR A 259 13.20 17.50 -0.01
C TYR A 259 12.08 16.86 -0.85
N LEU A 260 11.17 16.12 -0.21
CA LEU A 260 10.16 15.31 -0.88
C LEU A 260 8.77 15.94 -0.74
N PRO A 261 8.01 16.11 -1.84
CA PRO A 261 6.63 16.53 -1.75
C PRO A 261 5.81 15.42 -1.07
N THR A 262 4.74 15.81 -0.37
CA THR A 262 3.83 14.86 0.29
C THR A 262 2.63 14.57 -0.62
N HIS A 263 2.40 13.30 -0.93
CA HIS A 263 1.20 12.86 -1.64
C HIS A 263 -0.07 13.15 -0.83
N SER A 264 -1.08 13.66 -1.52
CA SER A 264 -2.38 13.97 -0.93
C SER A 264 -3.41 12.91 -1.27
N ILE A 265 -4.30 12.64 -0.33
CA ILE A 265 -5.43 11.72 -0.52
C ILE A 265 -6.53 12.48 -1.26
N CYS A 266 -6.93 11.97 -2.43
CA CYS A 266 -7.82 12.69 -3.35
C CYS A 266 -9.24 12.10 -3.46
N SER A 267 -9.58 11.08 -2.66
CA SER A 267 -10.87 10.38 -2.77
C SER A 267 -11.48 10.01 -1.42
N LEU A 268 -12.82 9.99 -1.37
CA LEU A 268 -13.61 9.42 -0.27
C LEU A 268 -14.29 8.11 -0.71
N PRO A 269 -14.63 7.22 0.23
CA PRO A 269 -14.32 7.28 1.67
C PRO A 269 -12.82 7.09 1.93
N PHE A 270 -12.29 7.82 2.91
CA PHE A 270 -10.95 7.63 3.44
C PHE A 270 -11.04 6.89 4.77
N VAL A 271 -10.45 5.70 4.85
CA VAL A 271 -10.43 4.87 6.04
C VAL A 271 -9.04 4.27 6.22
N THR A 272 -8.53 4.32 7.45
CA THR A 272 -7.30 3.62 7.81
C THR A 272 -7.34 3.19 9.27
N SER A 273 -6.95 1.95 9.49
CA SER A 273 -6.63 1.39 10.80
C SER A 273 -5.12 1.34 11.05
N PHE A 274 -4.32 2.03 10.22
CA PHE A 274 -2.85 2.06 10.28
C PHE A 274 -2.20 0.68 10.13
N CYS A 275 -2.89 -0.26 9.48
CA CYS A 275 -2.38 -1.62 9.31
C CYS A 275 -1.20 -1.63 8.31
N LEU A 276 -0.02 -2.08 8.73
CA LEU A 276 1.17 -2.22 7.88
C LEU A 276 1.13 -3.40 6.90
N GLY A 277 -0.01 -4.10 6.81
CA GLY A 277 -0.10 -5.37 6.09
C GLY A 277 0.64 -6.51 6.80
N MET A 278 0.91 -6.36 8.09
CA MET A 278 1.54 -7.38 8.92
C MET A 278 1.19 -7.21 10.40
N GLY A 279 1.47 -8.25 11.20
CA GLY A 279 1.37 -8.20 12.65
C GLY A 279 1.78 -9.51 13.30
N THR A 280 1.94 -9.48 14.63
CA THR A 280 2.20 -10.69 15.46
C THR A 280 0.94 -11.49 15.77
N ARG A 281 -0.22 -10.89 15.48
CA ARG A 281 -1.57 -11.43 15.53
C ARG A 281 -2.46 -10.63 14.57
N ARG A 282 -3.61 -11.19 14.20
CA ARG A 282 -4.64 -10.46 13.45
C ARG A 282 -5.79 -10.10 14.38
N VAL A 283 -6.19 -8.84 14.35
CA VAL A 283 -7.19 -8.24 15.24
C VAL A 283 -8.34 -7.68 14.40
N CYS A 284 -9.56 -7.80 14.91
CA CYS A 284 -10.77 -7.25 14.33
C CYS A 284 -11.59 -6.60 15.45
N TYR A 285 -11.88 -5.29 15.32
CA TYR A 285 -12.55 -4.48 16.34
C TYR A 285 -11.95 -4.65 17.76
N GLY A 286 -10.62 -4.65 17.86
CA GLY A 286 -9.88 -4.80 19.11
C GLY A 286 -9.88 -6.21 19.69
N GLN A 287 -10.47 -7.20 18.99
CA GLN A 287 -10.52 -8.60 19.41
C GLN A 287 -9.60 -9.46 18.54
N GLU A 288 -8.87 -10.38 19.15
CA GLU A 288 -7.99 -11.29 18.43
C GLU A 288 -8.82 -12.25 17.56
N GLU A 289 -8.49 -12.28 16.26
CA GLU A 289 -9.15 -13.12 15.27
C GLU A 289 -8.28 -14.31 14.87
N ALA A 290 -6.97 -14.10 14.75
CA ALA A 290 -6.01 -15.15 14.44
C ALA A 290 -4.71 -14.92 15.23
N VAL A 291 -4.23 -16.01 15.83
CA VAL A 291 -2.97 -16.05 16.58
C VAL A 291 -1.81 -16.23 15.62
N GLY A 292 -0.70 -15.54 15.89
CA GLY A 292 0.57 -15.76 15.21
C GLY A 292 0.89 -14.71 14.14
N PRO A 293 2.16 -14.70 13.70
CA PRO A 293 2.66 -13.73 12.76
C PRO A 293 1.96 -13.89 11.41
N TRP A 294 1.70 -12.77 10.76
CA TRP A 294 1.16 -12.75 9.41
C TRP A 294 1.73 -11.56 8.63
N TYR A 295 1.84 -11.74 7.32
CA TYR A 295 2.33 -10.75 6.37
C TYR A 295 1.56 -10.85 5.06
N HIS A 296 1.03 -9.72 4.61
CA HIS A 296 0.32 -9.57 3.36
C HIS A 296 0.38 -8.10 2.92
N PRO A 297 1.28 -7.70 2.00
CA PRO A 297 1.41 -6.30 1.54
C PRO A 297 0.09 -5.71 1.03
N GLY A 298 -0.70 -6.53 0.32
CA GLY A 298 -2.05 -6.13 -0.13
C GLY A 298 -3.02 -5.75 0.99
N ALA A 299 -2.75 -6.06 2.26
CA ALA A 299 -3.53 -5.66 3.42
C ALA A 299 -3.08 -4.33 4.05
N GLN A 300 -2.12 -3.63 3.45
CA GLN A 300 -1.58 -2.39 3.99
C GLN A 300 -2.55 -1.20 3.85
N GLU A 301 -2.69 -0.45 4.93
CA GLU A 301 -3.49 0.77 5.15
C GLU A 301 -2.92 2.00 4.46
N PRO A 302 -3.66 3.06 4.07
CA PRO A 302 -3.05 4.38 4.00
C PRO A 302 -2.31 4.74 5.30
N GLN A 303 -1.05 5.14 5.18
CA GLN A 303 -0.15 5.42 6.30
C GLN A 303 -0.02 6.91 6.60
N PRO A 304 0.19 7.31 7.86
CA PRO A 304 0.25 8.71 8.26
C PRO A 304 1.61 9.34 7.92
N LEU A 305 1.70 10.66 8.11
CA LEU A 305 2.98 11.37 8.18
C LEU A 305 3.69 10.99 9.49
N PHE A 306 4.78 10.24 9.39
CA PHE A 306 5.64 9.91 10.53
C PHE A 306 6.59 11.05 10.87
N GLY A 307 7.00 11.13 12.13
CA GLY A 307 8.00 12.09 12.59
C GLY A 307 7.85 12.50 14.05
N GLU A 308 8.76 13.39 14.45
CA GLU A 308 8.71 14.11 15.71
C GLU A 308 8.40 15.58 15.43
N HIS A 309 7.37 16.10 16.09
CA HIS A 309 7.01 17.49 16.06
C HIS A 309 7.32 18.11 17.42
N ARG A 310 8.16 19.15 17.45
CA ARG A 310 8.43 19.95 18.63
C ARG A 310 7.72 21.29 18.50
N LEU A 311 7.08 21.72 19.58
CA LEU A 311 6.43 23.01 19.67
C LEU A 311 7.51 24.10 19.81
N GLU A 312 7.35 25.17 19.05
CA GLU A 312 8.17 26.38 19.21
C GLU A 312 7.68 27.17 20.43
N GLY A 313 8.54 27.41 21.42
CA GLY A 313 8.22 28.21 22.60
C GLY A 313 8.83 27.69 23.92
N PRO A 314 8.62 28.40 25.04
CA PRO A 314 9.04 27.95 26.37
C PRO A 314 8.30 26.66 26.75
N GLY A 315 9.03 25.67 27.30
CA GLY A 315 8.46 24.40 27.81
C GLY A 315 8.67 23.15 26.94
N GLU A 316 9.32 23.26 25.77
CA GLU A 316 9.74 22.11 24.91
C GLU A 316 8.69 21.00 24.72
N GLY A 317 7.44 21.36 24.47
CA GLY A 317 6.40 20.38 24.15
C GLY A 317 6.73 19.60 22.89
N TRP A 318 6.43 18.30 22.86
CA TRP A 318 6.79 17.45 21.73
C TRP A 318 5.75 16.36 21.51
N VAL A 319 5.68 15.87 20.28
CA VAL A 319 4.90 14.70 19.89
C VAL A 319 5.71 13.85 18.94
N ARG A 320 5.77 12.53 19.18
CA ARG A 320 6.42 11.56 18.31
C ARG A 320 5.44 10.47 17.92
N MET A 321 5.44 10.13 16.63
CA MET A 321 4.55 9.14 16.04
C MET A 321 5.36 7.96 15.53
N HIS A 322 4.92 6.73 15.82
CA HIS A 322 5.53 5.51 15.29
C HIS A 322 4.50 4.39 15.18
N SER A 323 4.71 3.48 14.23
CA SER A 323 3.88 2.29 14.09
C SER A 323 4.10 1.31 15.25
N CYS A 324 3.05 0.59 15.63
CA CYS A 324 3.12 -0.36 16.73
C CYS A 324 2.33 -1.64 16.44
N LEU A 325 2.97 -2.80 16.62
CA LEU A 325 2.37 -4.13 16.44
C LEU A 325 1.76 -4.70 17.74
N ALA A 326 1.94 -4.02 18.87
CA ALA A 326 1.64 -4.58 20.18
C ALA A 326 0.14 -4.61 20.50
N ASP A 327 -0.65 -3.68 19.96
CA ASP A 327 -2.10 -3.59 20.09
C ASP A 327 -2.69 -2.87 18.88
N ALA A 328 -3.86 -3.27 18.42
CA ALA A 328 -4.47 -2.78 17.18
C ALA A 328 -5.99 -2.82 17.27
N TRP A 329 -6.66 -2.02 16.43
CA TRP A 329 -8.11 -2.08 16.30
C TRP A 329 -8.53 -3.05 15.19
N ASN A 330 -7.96 -2.88 14.00
CA ASN A 330 -8.14 -3.78 12.86
C ASN A 330 -6.78 -4.10 12.23
N GLY A 331 -6.61 -5.32 11.74
CA GLY A 331 -5.36 -5.76 11.11
C GLY A 331 -4.31 -6.16 12.15
N GLY A 332 -3.11 -5.61 12.06
CA GLY A 332 -1.95 -6.08 12.84
C GLY A 332 -1.13 -4.97 13.49
N SER A 333 -1.55 -3.71 13.33
CA SER A 333 -0.84 -2.55 13.84
C SER A 333 -1.78 -1.38 14.12
N SER A 334 -1.28 -0.43 14.92
CA SER A 334 -1.87 0.87 15.22
C SER A 334 -0.79 1.96 15.14
N LEU A 335 -1.21 3.22 15.14
CA LEU A 335 -0.30 4.34 15.30
C LEU A 335 -0.14 4.66 16.80
N LEU A 336 1.09 4.62 17.32
CA LEU A 336 1.40 5.06 18.67
C LEU A 336 1.93 6.50 18.65
N ILE A 337 1.25 7.36 19.40
CA ILE A 337 1.58 8.77 19.57
C ILE A 337 1.97 8.99 21.02
N ARG A 338 3.19 9.48 21.22
CA ARG A 338 3.69 9.89 22.54
C ARG A 338 3.94 11.37 22.51
N GLY A 339 3.70 12.06 23.61
CA GLY A 339 4.03 13.47 23.68
C GLY A 339 3.93 14.05 25.06
N ARG A 340 4.34 15.32 25.12
CA ARG A 340 4.33 16.17 26.31
C ARG A 340 3.60 17.47 25.99
N ILE A 341 2.66 17.85 26.84
CA ILE A 341 1.90 19.11 26.70
C ILE A 341 2.30 20.07 27.84
N PRO A 342 3.10 21.10 27.53
CA PRO A 342 3.48 22.11 28.52
C PRO A 342 2.26 22.92 29.02
N PRO A 343 2.31 23.43 30.26
CA PRO A 343 1.24 24.26 30.83
C PRO A 343 0.87 25.49 30.01
N GLU A 344 1.84 26.08 29.33
CA GLU A 344 1.74 27.36 28.62
C GLU A 344 0.91 27.27 27.33
N VAL A 345 0.90 26.09 26.69
CA VAL A 345 0.27 25.89 25.36
C VAL A 345 -1.13 25.26 25.49
N GLY A 346 -1.35 24.45 26.53
CA GLY A 346 -2.64 23.80 26.84
C GLY A 346 -3.09 22.71 25.84
N HIS A 347 -2.53 22.68 24.63
CA HIS A 347 -2.84 21.71 23.58
C HIS A 347 -1.70 21.54 22.57
N VAL A 348 -1.65 20.39 21.91
CA VAL A 348 -0.77 20.10 20.77
C VAL A 348 -1.56 19.38 19.69
N ALA A 349 -1.28 19.66 18.42
CA ALA A 349 -1.93 18.98 17.30
C ALA A 349 -0.89 18.56 16.26
N VAL A 350 -1.04 17.35 15.75
CA VAL A 350 -0.14 16.77 14.74
C VAL A 350 -0.88 16.44 13.47
N ARG A 351 -0.29 16.83 12.33
CA ARG A 351 -0.80 16.53 10.99
C ARG A 351 -0.57 15.06 10.71
N LEU A 352 -1.63 14.32 10.43
CA LEU A 352 -1.55 12.89 10.11
C LEU A 352 -1.61 12.64 8.61
N PHE A 353 -2.42 13.40 7.88
CA PHE A 353 -2.63 13.19 6.44
C PHE A 353 -2.77 14.50 5.69
N SER A 354 -2.26 14.53 4.46
CA SER A 354 -2.58 15.52 3.43
C SER A 354 -3.76 15.01 2.60
N LEU A 355 -4.71 15.87 2.30
CA LEU A 355 -5.91 15.61 1.53
C LEU A 355 -6.05 16.67 0.43
N GLN A 356 -6.69 16.29 -0.66
CA GLN A 356 -7.13 17.19 -1.70
C GLN A 356 -8.48 16.71 -2.22
N VAL A 357 -9.47 16.77 -1.34
CA VAL A 357 -10.80 16.20 -1.59
C VAL A 357 -11.82 17.34 -1.66
N PRO A 358 -12.56 17.48 -2.78
CA PRO A 358 -13.73 18.37 -2.82
C PRO A 358 -14.72 17.98 -1.73
N VAL A 359 -15.12 18.92 -0.89
CA VAL A 359 -15.95 18.58 0.27
C VAL A 359 -17.39 18.31 -0.16
N PRO A 360 -17.97 17.12 0.14
CA PRO A 360 -19.39 16.89 -0.04
C PRO A 360 -20.21 17.74 0.95
N PRO A 361 -21.53 17.94 0.71
CA PRO A 361 -22.37 18.80 1.56
C PRO A 361 -22.34 18.42 3.06
N LYS A 362 -22.12 17.13 3.33
CA LYS A 362 -22.08 16.59 4.69
C LYS A 362 -21.03 15.49 4.81
N LEU A 363 -20.19 15.62 5.84
CA LEU A 363 -19.15 14.67 6.18
C LEU A 363 -19.37 14.07 7.56
N PHE A 364 -19.02 12.79 7.69
CA PHE A 364 -18.88 12.12 8.97
C PHE A 364 -17.43 11.71 9.18
N LEU A 365 -16.95 11.89 10.42
CA LEU A 365 -15.63 11.46 10.82
C LEU A 365 -15.73 10.53 12.02
N SER A 366 -14.91 9.49 12.05
CA SER A 366 -14.75 8.61 13.20
C SER A 366 -13.28 8.53 13.60
N LEU A 367 -13.04 8.52 14.91
CA LEU A 367 -11.74 8.30 15.52
C LEU A 367 -11.88 7.21 16.58
N VAL A 368 -11.13 6.12 16.42
CA VAL A 368 -10.95 5.09 17.45
C VAL A 368 -9.56 5.23 18.04
N TYR A 369 -9.46 5.40 19.34
CA TYR A 369 -8.19 5.56 20.05
C TYR A 369 -8.20 4.90 21.43
N LYS A 370 -7.03 4.74 22.03
CA LYS A 370 -6.83 4.20 23.39
C LYS A 370 -5.74 5.01 24.07
N LEU A 371 -6.02 5.53 25.26
CA LEU A 371 -5.02 6.18 26.11
C LEU A 371 -4.36 5.12 27.00
N GLU A 372 -3.05 5.19 27.15
CA GLU A 372 -2.28 4.33 28.06
C GLU A 372 -1.89 5.12 29.31
N GLY A 373 -1.98 4.47 30.47
CA GLY A 373 -1.71 5.09 31.77
C GLY A 373 -2.90 5.87 32.33
N THR A 374 -2.62 6.86 33.19
CA THR A 374 -3.60 7.65 33.93
C THR A 374 -3.79 9.07 33.37
N SER A 375 -3.31 9.33 32.15
CA SER A 375 -3.45 10.65 31.52
C SER A 375 -4.92 10.96 31.23
N GLU A 376 -5.32 12.21 31.50
CA GLU A 376 -6.67 12.73 31.29
C GLU A 376 -6.75 13.58 30.01
N VAL A 377 -5.71 13.53 29.16
CA VAL A 377 -5.64 14.29 27.91
C VAL A 377 -6.85 14.00 27.02
N ARG A 378 -7.50 15.06 26.57
CA ARG A 378 -8.60 14.99 25.61
C ARG A 378 -8.04 14.88 24.19
N VAL A 379 -8.41 13.79 23.51
CA VAL A 379 -8.05 13.50 22.11
C VAL A 379 -9.18 13.91 21.15
N ALA A 380 -8.91 14.73 20.12
CA ALA A 380 -9.92 15.11 19.14
C ALA A 380 -9.35 15.23 17.71
N LEU A 381 -10.19 15.09 16.69
CA LEU A 381 -9.80 15.38 15.31
C LEU A 381 -9.88 16.88 15.02
N GLU A 382 -8.97 17.36 14.18
CA GLU A 382 -9.07 18.69 13.56
C GLU A 382 -8.80 18.57 12.06
N LEU A 383 -9.28 19.52 11.28
CA LEU A 383 -9.11 19.53 9.82
C LEU A 383 -8.93 20.95 9.30
N THR A 384 -8.20 21.08 8.20
CA THR A 384 -8.08 22.33 7.45
C THR A 384 -8.85 22.22 6.14
N THR A 385 -9.43 23.34 5.71
CA THR A 385 -10.07 23.46 4.40
C THR A 385 -9.51 24.63 3.63
N GLY A 386 -9.35 24.47 2.32
CA GLY A 386 -9.04 25.55 1.37
C GLY A 386 -10.27 25.97 0.57
N ASP A 387 -10.27 27.20 0.05
CA ASP A 387 -11.34 27.70 -0.83
C ASP A 387 -11.34 26.96 -2.17
N ALA A 388 -12.52 26.72 -2.74
CA ALA A 388 -12.64 26.12 -4.07
C ALA A 388 -12.09 27.04 -5.18
N GLY A 389 -12.09 28.36 -4.96
CA GLY A 389 -11.56 29.35 -5.90
C GLY A 389 -10.03 29.42 -6.00
N SER A 390 -9.29 28.85 -5.05
CA SER A 390 -7.81 28.93 -5.00
C SER A 390 -7.10 27.74 -5.67
N CYS A 391 -7.81 26.93 -6.48
CA CYS A 391 -7.23 25.74 -7.11
C CYS A 391 -6.43 26.14 -8.37
N SER A 392 -5.19 26.61 -8.20
CA SER A 392 -4.25 26.79 -9.31
C SER A 392 -3.47 25.50 -9.55
N VAL A 393 -3.82 24.74 -10.59
CA VAL A 393 -2.92 23.71 -11.15
C VAL A 393 -2.06 24.39 -12.20
N GLY A 394 -0.88 24.85 -11.78
CA GLY A 394 0.09 25.49 -12.66
C GLY A 394 1.31 25.99 -11.89
N GLY A 395 2.36 25.17 -11.86
CA GLY A 395 3.69 25.55 -11.36
C GLY A 395 3.84 25.44 -9.83
N ILE A 396 4.87 24.72 -9.41
CA ILE A 396 5.28 24.52 -8.01
C ILE A 396 5.40 25.90 -7.32
N SER A 397 4.42 26.25 -6.50
CA SER A 397 4.49 27.37 -5.58
C SER A 397 3.84 26.96 -4.27
N ALA A 398 4.47 27.34 -3.16
CA ALA A 398 3.98 27.12 -1.81
C ALA A 398 2.51 27.59 -1.71
N LEU A 399 1.67 26.72 -1.15
CA LEU A 399 0.26 27.00 -0.84
C LEU A 399 0.18 28.30 -0.02
N ASN A 400 -0.38 29.35 -0.61
CA ASN A 400 -0.68 30.61 0.08
C ASN A 400 -1.79 30.43 1.12
N GLU A 401 -1.66 31.18 2.20
CA GLU A 401 -2.40 31.14 3.47
C GLU A 401 -3.85 31.64 3.38
N THR A 402 -4.75 30.87 2.77
CA THR A 402 -6.20 31.02 3.01
C THR A 402 -6.84 29.70 3.41
N SER A 403 -6.24 29.00 4.37
CA SER A 403 -6.81 27.79 4.96
C SER A 403 -7.56 28.11 6.25
N SER A 404 -8.75 27.53 6.42
CA SER A 404 -9.51 27.63 7.67
C SER A 404 -9.42 26.33 8.44
N ARG A 405 -9.07 26.41 9.74
CA ARG A 405 -8.92 25.25 10.62
C ARG A 405 -10.20 25.02 11.44
N HIS A 406 -10.73 23.81 11.41
CA HIS A 406 -11.97 23.41 12.07
C HIS A 406 -11.70 22.41 13.19
N ARG A 407 -12.34 22.65 14.34
CA ARG A 407 -12.32 21.78 15.52
C ARG A 407 -13.71 21.20 15.75
N PRO A 408 -14.09 20.11 15.04
CA PRO A 408 -15.42 19.53 15.19
C PRO A 408 -15.68 19.07 16.62
N ARG A 409 -16.91 19.27 17.09
CA ARG A 409 -17.34 18.77 18.39
C ARG A 409 -17.81 17.32 18.24
N PRO A 410 -17.39 16.40 19.13
CA PRO A 410 -17.89 15.04 19.12
C PRO A 410 -19.41 15.00 19.29
N LEU A 411 -20.07 14.15 18.52
CA LEU A 411 -21.47 13.82 18.67
C LEU A 411 -21.69 13.04 19.98
N ARG A 412 -22.72 13.40 20.75
CA ARG A 412 -23.11 12.66 21.97
C ARG A 412 -23.88 11.39 21.64
N VAL A 413 -24.71 11.44 20.59
CA VAL A 413 -25.50 10.33 20.06
C VAL A 413 -25.40 10.42 18.55
N PRO A 414 -25.14 9.31 17.85
CA PRO A 414 -25.09 9.32 16.40
C PRO A 414 -26.49 9.48 15.79
N PRO A 415 -26.61 10.08 14.60
CA PRO A 415 -27.88 10.15 13.88
C PRO A 415 -28.48 8.76 13.71
N THR A 416 -29.81 8.61 13.87
CA THR A 416 -30.52 7.32 13.76
C THR A 416 -30.30 6.62 12.41
N LYS A 417 -30.14 7.38 11.32
CA LYS A 417 -29.79 6.86 9.99
C LYS A 417 -28.39 6.21 9.94
N LEU A 418 -27.52 6.51 10.91
CA LEU A 418 -26.16 6.01 11.06
C LEU A 418 -26.00 4.99 12.19
N ALA A 419 -27.09 4.53 12.81
CA ALA A 419 -27.01 3.53 13.89
C ALA A 419 -26.23 2.27 13.45
N ARG A 420 -26.22 1.92 12.15
CA ARG A 420 -25.42 0.82 11.58
C ARG A 420 -23.90 1.09 11.58
N TRP A 421 -23.50 2.35 11.49
CA TRP A 421 -22.10 2.83 11.52
C TRP A 421 -21.62 3.13 12.95
N ALA A 422 -22.56 3.52 13.82
CA ALA A 422 -22.27 4.26 15.02
C ALA A 422 -22.88 3.69 16.31
N ALA A 423 -23.40 2.46 16.31
CA ALA A 423 -24.01 1.83 17.49
C ALA A 423 -23.17 1.90 18.78
N ARG A 424 -21.89 2.28 18.70
CA ARG A 424 -20.92 2.35 19.80
C ARG A 424 -20.21 3.72 19.96
N CYS A 425 -20.62 4.78 19.25
CA CYS A 425 -20.01 6.11 19.39
C CYS A 425 -20.15 6.63 20.83
N GLY A 426 -19.05 7.09 21.44
CA GLY A 426 -19.03 7.63 22.80
C GLY A 426 -19.00 6.61 23.93
N GLN A 427 -18.95 5.30 23.63
CA GLN A 427 -18.81 4.24 24.63
C GLN A 427 -17.38 3.70 24.69
N GLN A 428 -16.98 3.24 25.88
CA GLN A 428 -15.75 2.47 26.06
C GLN A 428 -15.97 1.08 25.45
N LEU A 429 -15.18 0.77 24.44
CA LEU A 429 -15.18 -0.49 23.72
C LEU A 429 -14.30 -1.51 24.47
N GLY A 430 -14.50 -2.79 24.19
CA GLY A 430 -13.69 -3.86 24.77
C GLY A 430 -12.18 -3.59 24.60
N GLY A 431 -11.39 -3.89 25.63
CA GLY A 431 -9.93 -3.68 25.60
C GLY A 431 -9.46 -2.23 25.80
N GLY A 432 -10.36 -1.32 26.20
CA GLY A 432 -10.00 0.07 26.56
C GLY A 432 -10.01 1.06 25.39
N TRP A 433 -10.53 0.66 24.22
CA TRP A 433 -10.70 1.53 23.07
C TRP A 433 -11.86 2.52 23.28
N VAL A 434 -11.75 3.71 22.70
CA VAL A 434 -12.75 4.78 22.74
C VAL A 434 -13.03 5.21 21.31
N GLN A 435 -14.31 5.32 20.95
CA GLN A 435 -14.73 5.82 19.65
C GLN A 435 -15.37 7.21 19.78
N ARG A 436 -14.92 8.16 18.96
CA ARG A 436 -15.52 9.49 18.79
C ARG A 436 -15.99 9.67 17.37
N CYS A 437 -17.14 10.31 17.23
CA CYS A 437 -17.79 10.53 15.94
C CYS A 437 -18.10 12.01 15.79
N TYR A 438 -17.95 12.54 14.58
CA TYR A 438 -18.12 13.95 14.27
C TYR A 438 -19.01 14.10 13.04
N GLU A 439 -19.77 15.19 13.00
CA GLU A 439 -20.56 15.60 11.84
C GLU A 439 -20.12 17.01 11.45
N LEU A 440 -19.90 17.20 10.16
CA LEU A 440 -19.54 18.49 9.58
C LEU A 440 -20.43 18.79 8.39
N SER A 441 -20.88 20.04 8.30
CA SER A 441 -21.51 20.59 7.12
C SER A 441 -20.60 21.69 6.59
N LEU A 442 -20.01 21.44 5.45
CA LEU A 442 -19.05 22.32 4.77
C LEU A 442 -19.57 22.57 3.36
N ARG A 443 -19.26 23.72 2.78
CA ARG A 443 -19.74 24.10 1.44
C ARG A 443 -18.63 24.77 0.66
N SER A 444 -18.51 24.41 -0.61
CA SER A 444 -17.63 25.06 -1.59
C SER A 444 -16.17 25.16 -1.13
N CYS A 445 -15.61 24.08 -0.56
CA CYS A 445 -14.23 24.02 -0.12
C CYS A 445 -13.60 22.66 -0.45
N PHE A 446 -12.29 22.55 -0.23
CA PHE A 446 -11.53 21.30 -0.28
C PHE A 446 -11.02 20.93 1.11
N LEU A 447 -11.08 19.65 1.49
CA LEU A 447 -10.33 19.14 2.64
C LEU A 447 -8.84 19.15 2.27
N GLN A 448 -8.03 19.77 3.11
CA GLN A 448 -6.58 19.91 2.91
C GLN A 448 -5.77 19.02 3.85
N ASP A 449 -6.08 19.02 5.14
CA ASP A 449 -5.32 18.21 6.10
C ASP A 449 -6.21 17.64 7.19
N LEU A 450 -5.77 16.51 7.72
CA LEU A 450 -6.36 15.88 8.88
C LEU A 450 -5.33 15.79 10.01
N PHE A 451 -5.72 16.30 11.17
CA PHE A 451 -4.91 16.35 12.38
C PHE A 451 -5.58 15.55 13.50
N VAL A 452 -4.76 15.12 14.45
CA VAL A 452 -5.21 14.76 15.79
C VAL A 452 -4.67 15.78 16.78
N SER A 453 -5.52 16.18 17.72
CA SER A 453 -5.22 17.14 18.77
C SER A 453 -5.32 16.48 20.14
N PHE A 454 -4.43 16.90 21.02
CA PHE A 454 -4.30 16.48 22.40
C PHE A 454 -4.38 17.74 23.25
N SER A 455 -5.31 17.79 24.20
CA SER A 455 -5.53 18.96 25.05
C SER A 455 -5.63 18.54 26.51
N ARG A 456 -5.00 19.31 27.38
CA ARG A 456 -5.06 19.11 28.83
C ARG A 456 -6.43 19.44 29.37
N THR A 457 -6.72 18.90 30.54
CA THR A 457 -7.91 19.29 31.31
C THR A 457 -7.81 20.78 31.68
N PRO A 458 -8.87 21.58 31.44
CA PRO A 458 -8.84 23.01 31.77
C PRO A 458 -8.50 23.24 33.25
N GLY A 459 -7.53 24.12 33.52
CA GLY A 459 -7.10 24.46 34.88
C GLY A 459 -5.94 23.63 35.45
N SER A 460 -5.48 22.60 34.75
CA SER A 460 -4.22 21.93 35.10
C SER A 460 -3.05 22.91 34.98
N GLN A 461 -2.13 22.93 35.95
CA GLN A 461 -0.90 23.73 35.93
C GLN A 461 0.39 22.91 35.76
N GLU A 462 0.30 21.58 35.77
CA GLU A 462 1.47 20.68 35.64
C GLU A 462 1.61 20.20 34.21
N GLU A 463 2.83 20.00 33.70
CA GLU A 463 3.06 19.35 32.40
C GLU A 463 2.37 17.98 32.34
N GLU A 464 1.83 17.61 31.16
CA GLU A 464 1.14 16.32 31.01
C GLU A 464 1.79 15.51 29.88
N ASP A 465 2.42 14.40 30.27
CA ASP A 465 2.90 13.36 29.36
C ASP A 465 1.74 12.42 29.00
N PHE A 466 1.66 12.03 27.73
CA PHE A 466 0.62 11.12 27.25
C PHE A 466 1.16 10.07 26.30
N VAL A 467 0.50 8.92 26.29
CA VAL A 467 0.67 7.86 25.31
C VAL A 467 -0.70 7.50 24.77
N CYS A 468 -0.92 7.75 23.48
CA CYS A 468 -2.18 7.52 22.80
C CYS A 468 -1.98 6.64 21.58
N ARG A 469 -2.81 5.62 21.47
CA ARG A 469 -2.83 4.69 20.35
C ARG A 469 -4.02 4.99 19.47
N LEU A 470 -3.81 5.30 18.19
CA LEU A 470 -4.89 5.45 17.22
C LEU A 470 -5.13 4.12 16.52
N GLY A 471 -6.36 3.63 16.62
CA GLY A 471 -6.78 2.36 16.07
C GLY A 471 -7.47 2.50 14.72
N GLU A 472 -8.22 3.60 14.51
CA GLU A 472 -8.87 3.85 13.23
C GLU A 472 -9.24 5.31 13.05
N ILE A 473 -9.13 5.80 11.82
CA ILE A 473 -9.68 7.07 11.36
C ILE A 473 -10.54 6.81 10.13
N GLN A 474 -11.70 7.46 10.09
CA GLN A 474 -12.59 7.46 8.94
C GLN A 474 -13.01 8.89 8.60
N VAL A 475 -13.01 9.21 7.31
CA VAL A 475 -13.63 10.40 6.72
C VAL A 475 -14.51 9.92 5.60
N VAL A 476 -15.82 10.09 5.75
CA VAL A 476 -16.82 9.51 4.85
C VAL A 476 -17.84 10.55 4.43
N ASP A 477 -18.25 10.47 3.17
CA ASP A 477 -19.37 11.22 2.64
C ASP A 477 -20.68 10.64 3.20
N ALA A 478 -21.58 11.50 3.66
CA ALA A 478 -22.88 11.10 4.15
C ALA A 478 -23.71 10.31 3.13
N ASP A 479 -23.60 10.64 1.84
CA ASP A 479 -24.39 10.02 0.78
C ASP A 479 -23.89 8.61 0.44
N SER A 480 -22.58 8.33 0.61
CA SER A 480 -22.03 6.98 0.45
C SER A 480 -22.61 6.01 1.48
N LEU A 481 -22.96 6.49 2.69
CA LEU A 481 -23.55 5.70 3.76
C LEU A 481 -25.00 5.27 3.48
N LEU A 482 -25.68 5.95 2.56
CA LEU A 482 -27.05 5.65 2.15
C LEU A 482 -27.12 4.74 0.91
N SER A 483 -26.01 4.57 0.20
CA SER A 483 -25.95 3.74 -1.00
C SER A 483 -26.13 2.25 -0.66
N PRO A 484 -26.90 1.50 -1.47
CA PRO A 484 -27.06 0.07 -1.25
C PRO A 484 -25.73 -0.65 -1.42
N LEU A 485 -25.44 -1.60 -0.51
CA LEU A 485 -24.25 -2.42 -0.60
C LEU A 485 -24.38 -3.39 -1.79
N PRO A 486 -23.35 -3.51 -2.64
CA PRO A 486 -23.33 -4.54 -3.67
C PRO A 486 -23.37 -5.94 -3.04
N GLN A 487 -24.08 -6.86 -3.70
CA GLN A 487 -24.06 -8.28 -3.35
C GLN A 487 -22.87 -8.97 -4.01
N VAL A 488 -22.28 -9.97 -3.35
CA VAL A 488 -21.31 -10.87 -4.00
C VAL A 488 -22.06 -11.84 -4.91
N GLN A 489 -21.74 -11.81 -6.20
CA GLN A 489 -22.43 -12.59 -7.23
C GLN A 489 -21.53 -13.68 -7.81
N ALA A 490 -22.16 -14.68 -8.45
CA ALA A 490 -21.49 -15.71 -9.24
C ALA A 490 -20.32 -16.42 -8.52
N LEU A 491 -20.45 -16.68 -7.21
CA LEU A 491 -19.44 -17.45 -6.48
C LEU A 491 -19.37 -18.87 -7.05
N SER A 492 -18.20 -19.26 -7.53
CA SER A 492 -17.94 -20.55 -8.17
C SER A 492 -16.70 -21.21 -7.57
N VAL A 493 -16.67 -22.55 -7.65
CA VAL A 493 -15.58 -23.40 -7.18
C VAL A 493 -14.96 -24.10 -8.38
N SER A 494 -13.64 -24.02 -8.53
CA SER A 494 -12.90 -24.64 -9.64
C SER A 494 -11.58 -25.24 -9.17
N ARG A 495 -10.88 -25.94 -10.08
CA ARG A 495 -9.54 -26.54 -9.82
C ARG A 495 -9.49 -27.34 -8.51
N VAL A 496 -10.49 -28.20 -8.34
CA VAL A 496 -10.67 -29.02 -7.14
C VAL A 496 -9.67 -30.16 -7.16
N GLY A 497 -8.98 -30.37 -6.04
CA GLY A 497 -8.07 -31.48 -5.80
C GLY A 497 -8.28 -32.04 -4.41
N TRP A 498 -8.25 -33.37 -4.32
CA TRP A 498 -8.42 -34.11 -3.07
C TRP A 498 -7.17 -34.90 -2.76
N GLN A 499 -6.76 -34.90 -1.49
CA GLN A 499 -5.69 -35.75 -0.99
C GLN A 499 -6.16 -36.46 0.27
N ARG A 500 -5.77 -37.73 0.43
CA ARG A 500 -5.94 -38.45 1.70
C ARG A 500 -4.74 -38.16 2.59
N ALA A 501 -4.97 -37.76 3.84
CA ALA A 501 -3.90 -37.72 4.83
C ALA A 501 -3.37 -39.14 5.09
N ALA A 502 -2.05 -39.28 5.25
CA ALA A 502 -1.46 -40.55 5.69
C ALA A 502 -2.04 -40.94 7.06
N PRO A 503 -2.29 -42.23 7.33
CA PRO A 503 -2.81 -42.66 8.61
C PRO A 503 -1.77 -42.37 9.71
N GLU A 504 -2.04 -41.39 10.58
CA GLU A 504 -1.28 -41.22 11.82
C GLU A 504 -1.73 -42.30 12.81
N SER A 505 -0.78 -42.95 13.49
CA SER A 505 -1.02 -44.14 14.32
C SER A 505 -1.88 -43.88 15.57
N THR A 506 -2.13 -42.62 15.91
CA THR A 506 -2.94 -42.19 17.06
C THR A 506 -3.65 -40.86 16.74
N GLY A 507 -4.71 -40.90 15.94
CA GLY A 507 -5.51 -39.72 15.62
C GLY A 507 -6.94 -40.04 15.17
N PRO A 508 -7.86 -39.05 15.16
CA PRO A 508 -9.22 -39.21 14.64
C PRO A 508 -9.21 -39.69 13.17
N PRO A 509 -10.32 -40.26 12.64
CA PRO A 509 -10.35 -40.93 11.34
C PRO A 509 -9.77 -40.07 10.22
N THR A 510 -9.14 -40.74 9.25
CA THR A 510 -8.48 -40.18 8.06
C THR A 510 -9.21 -38.95 7.53
N ARG A 511 -8.54 -37.79 7.58
CA ARG A 511 -9.10 -36.54 7.05
C ARG A 511 -8.76 -36.40 5.57
N LEU A 512 -9.76 -36.05 4.77
CA LEU A 512 -9.55 -35.59 3.40
C LEU A 512 -9.00 -34.17 3.45
N ARG A 513 -8.11 -33.84 2.52
CA ARG A 513 -7.62 -32.49 2.27
C ARG A 513 -8.19 -31.99 0.96
N LEU A 514 -8.92 -30.89 1.01
CA LEU A 514 -9.53 -30.22 -0.12
C LEU A 514 -8.71 -28.99 -0.51
N SER A 515 -8.28 -28.96 -1.76
CA SER A 515 -7.72 -27.78 -2.39
C SER A 515 -8.63 -27.33 -3.54
N CYS A 516 -9.07 -26.07 -3.56
CA CYS A 516 -9.94 -25.55 -4.61
C CYS A 516 -9.75 -24.04 -4.79
N THR A 517 -10.17 -23.50 -5.93
CA THR A 517 -10.12 -22.05 -6.19
C THR A 517 -11.53 -21.49 -6.24
N LEU A 518 -11.79 -20.50 -5.40
CA LEU A 518 -13.02 -19.73 -5.34
C LEU A 518 -12.89 -18.49 -6.24
N HIS A 519 -13.91 -18.20 -7.02
CA HIS A 519 -14.02 -16.98 -7.84
C HIS A 519 -15.41 -16.37 -7.68
N TRP A 520 -15.50 -15.04 -7.64
CA TRP A 520 -16.77 -14.33 -7.54
C TRP A 520 -16.74 -13.02 -8.34
N SER A 521 -17.87 -12.32 -8.39
CA SER A 521 -17.99 -10.99 -8.98
C SER A 521 -18.38 -9.98 -7.91
N TYR A 522 -17.57 -8.93 -7.77
CA TYR A 522 -17.83 -7.79 -6.89
C TYR A 522 -17.05 -6.55 -7.36
N PRO A 523 -17.62 -5.33 -7.29
CA PRO A 523 -16.89 -4.10 -7.61
C PRO A 523 -15.75 -3.84 -6.59
N LEU A 524 -14.51 -4.14 -6.97
CA LEU A 524 -13.34 -3.97 -6.09
C LEU A 524 -13.20 -2.57 -5.47
N PRO A 525 -13.53 -1.46 -6.15
CA PRO A 525 -13.50 -0.14 -5.53
C PRO A 525 -14.38 0.00 -4.28
N HIS A 526 -15.43 -0.82 -4.12
CA HIS A 526 -16.33 -0.77 -2.97
C HIS A 526 -15.91 -1.70 -1.82
N ALA A 527 -14.93 -2.59 -2.02
CA ALA A 527 -14.43 -3.49 -1.00
C ALA A 527 -13.03 -3.09 -0.52
N ARG A 528 -12.84 -3.13 0.80
CA ARG A 528 -11.53 -3.11 1.46
C ARG A 528 -10.83 -4.46 1.31
N CYS A 529 -11.57 -5.54 1.52
CA CYS A 529 -11.16 -6.93 1.33
C CYS A 529 -12.39 -7.85 1.34
N PHE A 530 -12.16 -9.16 1.20
CA PHE A 530 -13.17 -10.20 1.39
C PHE A 530 -12.71 -11.16 2.46
N ARG A 531 -13.63 -11.56 3.32
CA ARG A 531 -13.42 -12.58 4.35
C ARG A 531 -13.99 -13.88 3.82
N ILE A 532 -13.12 -14.89 3.73
CA ILE A 532 -13.46 -16.17 3.13
C ILE A 532 -13.71 -17.14 4.26
N HIS A 533 -14.92 -17.71 4.30
CA HIS A 533 -15.32 -18.65 5.33
C HIS A 533 -15.71 -19.99 4.73
N CYS A 534 -15.65 -21.03 5.55
CA CYS A 534 -16.26 -22.31 5.24
C CYS A 534 -17.08 -22.85 6.41
N ARG A 535 -18.00 -23.75 6.11
CA ARG A 535 -18.64 -24.61 7.11
C ARG A 535 -19.09 -25.93 6.50
N PRO A 536 -19.13 -27.02 7.28
CA PRO A 536 -19.83 -28.23 6.86
C PRO A 536 -21.29 -27.89 6.52
N GLY A 537 -21.79 -28.39 5.39
CA GLY A 537 -23.20 -28.28 5.04
C GLY A 537 -24.01 -29.34 5.78
N ALA A 538 -25.20 -28.97 6.29
CA ALA A 538 -26.13 -29.95 6.83
C ALA A 538 -26.48 -30.99 5.75
N GLY A 539 -26.35 -32.27 6.09
CA GLY A 539 -26.62 -33.38 5.18
C GLY A 539 -28.09 -33.40 4.73
N GLY A 540 -28.29 -33.50 3.41
CA GLY A 540 -29.48 -34.08 2.78
C GLY A 540 -30.86 -33.53 3.15
N GLY A 541 -31.15 -32.28 2.82
CA GLY A 541 -32.53 -31.78 2.75
C GLY A 541 -32.68 -30.67 1.70
N PRO A 542 -33.84 -30.54 1.02
CA PRO A 542 -34.09 -29.48 0.05
C PRO A 542 -33.86 -28.09 0.69
N PRO A 543 -33.54 -27.05 -0.10
CA PRO A 543 -33.20 -25.74 0.44
C PRO A 543 -34.41 -25.16 1.20
N GLY A 544 -34.40 -25.23 2.53
CA GLY A 544 -35.39 -24.53 3.36
C GLY A 544 -35.90 -25.23 4.63
N THR A 545 -35.64 -26.52 4.88
CA THR A 545 -36.38 -27.23 5.96
C THR A 545 -35.53 -28.19 6.82
N GLY A 546 -34.48 -27.67 7.46
CA GLY A 546 -33.79 -28.35 8.56
C GLY A 546 -33.19 -27.32 9.52
N PRO A 547 -33.15 -27.58 10.85
CA PRO A 547 -32.64 -26.60 11.79
C PRO A 547 -31.15 -26.40 11.52
N ALA A 548 -30.77 -25.18 11.12
CA ALA A 548 -29.38 -24.76 11.04
C ALA A 548 -28.78 -24.85 12.45
N GLY A 549 -28.00 -25.89 12.71
CA GLY A 549 -27.14 -25.92 13.90
C GLY A 549 -26.21 -24.69 13.88
N PRO A 550 -25.96 -24.03 15.02
CA PRO A 550 -25.35 -22.71 15.09
C PRO A 550 -23.82 -22.79 15.01
N GLU A 551 -23.26 -23.57 14.08
CA GLU A 551 -21.81 -23.52 13.85
C GLU A 551 -21.49 -22.25 13.08
N LYS A 552 -20.91 -21.30 13.80
CA LYS A 552 -20.34 -20.08 13.25
C LYS A 552 -19.35 -20.47 12.13
N PRO A 553 -19.46 -19.90 10.92
CA PRO A 553 -18.53 -20.19 9.84
C PRO A 553 -17.08 -19.98 10.27
N THR A 554 -16.20 -20.89 9.85
CA THR A 554 -14.77 -20.83 10.12
C THR A 554 -14.12 -19.93 9.09
N LEU A 555 -13.38 -18.91 9.54
CA LEU A 555 -12.61 -18.04 8.67
C LEU A 555 -11.39 -18.80 8.11
N LEU A 556 -11.30 -18.88 6.79
CA LEU A 556 -10.16 -19.44 6.07
C LEU A 556 -9.06 -18.41 5.84
N GLY A 557 -9.43 -17.15 5.61
CA GLY A 557 -8.48 -16.07 5.36
C GLY A 557 -9.11 -14.85 4.71
N LEU A 558 -8.25 -13.97 4.22
CA LEU A 558 -8.63 -12.72 3.57
C LEU A 558 -8.22 -12.75 2.10
N ALA A 559 -9.05 -12.17 1.24
CA ALA A 559 -8.74 -11.93 -0.16
C ALA A 559 -8.79 -10.42 -0.46
N PHE A 560 -7.89 -9.95 -1.31
CA PHE A 560 -7.85 -8.56 -1.80
C PHE A 560 -8.11 -8.48 -3.31
N ALA A 561 -8.68 -9.55 -3.85
CA ALA A 561 -9.12 -9.71 -5.22
C ALA A 561 -10.35 -10.62 -5.23
N ASN A 562 -11.04 -10.71 -6.37
CA ASN A 562 -12.23 -11.54 -6.54
C ASN A 562 -11.94 -13.05 -6.70
N GLN A 563 -10.87 -13.51 -6.03
CA GLN A 563 -10.38 -14.88 -6.11
C GLN A 563 -9.70 -15.28 -4.79
N TYR A 564 -9.85 -16.55 -4.40
CA TYR A 564 -9.14 -17.14 -3.27
C TYR A 564 -8.84 -18.63 -3.51
N ARG A 565 -7.60 -19.06 -3.27
CA ARG A 565 -7.17 -20.45 -3.29
C ARG A 565 -7.26 -21.04 -1.89
N VAL A 566 -8.17 -21.99 -1.72
CA VAL A 566 -8.21 -22.88 -0.56
C VAL A 566 -7.15 -23.96 -0.79
N VAL A 567 -6.26 -24.15 0.18
CA VAL A 567 -5.19 -25.15 0.13
C VAL A 567 -5.32 -26.07 1.33
N ASP A 568 -5.38 -27.37 1.05
CA ASP A 568 -5.33 -28.46 2.03
C ASP A 568 -6.31 -28.31 3.21
N LEU A 569 -7.50 -27.77 2.95
CA LEU A 569 -8.55 -27.65 3.94
C LEU A 569 -8.93 -29.05 4.43
N ALA A 570 -8.82 -29.28 5.74
CA ALA A 570 -9.24 -30.53 6.35
C ALA A 570 -10.77 -30.66 6.28
N VAL A 571 -11.23 -31.76 5.67
CA VAL A 571 -12.65 -32.07 5.47
C VAL A 571 -12.90 -33.51 5.96
N ALA A 572 -14.06 -33.73 6.58
CA ALA A 572 -14.48 -35.07 6.99
C ALA A 572 -14.79 -35.94 5.76
N GLU A 573 -14.42 -37.21 5.81
CA GLU A 573 -14.84 -38.19 4.81
C GLU A 573 -16.38 -38.32 4.79
N ALA A 574 -16.94 -38.41 3.59
CA ALA A 574 -18.36 -38.70 3.43
C ALA A 574 -18.63 -40.14 3.87
N GLN A 575 -19.77 -40.39 4.52
CA GLN A 575 -20.16 -41.77 4.83
C GLN A 575 -20.50 -42.53 3.54
N PRO A 576 -20.23 -43.84 3.45
CA PRO A 576 -20.64 -44.64 2.30
C PRO A 576 -22.15 -44.49 2.03
N GLY A 577 -22.51 -44.12 0.80
CA GLY A 577 -23.89 -43.89 0.40
C GLY A 577 -24.48 -42.52 0.81
N GLN A 578 -23.69 -41.61 1.37
CA GLN A 578 -24.09 -40.23 1.65
C GLN A 578 -23.17 -39.23 0.96
N ASP A 579 -23.74 -38.10 0.52
CA ASP A 579 -22.97 -36.97 0.03
C ASP A 579 -22.50 -36.10 1.20
N GLY A 580 -21.19 -35.88 1.26
CA GLY A 580 -20.59 -34.79 2.02
C GLY A 580 -20.86 -33.45 1.34
N ARG A 581 -21.00 -32.39 2.15
CA ARG A 581 -21.23 -31.04 1.68
C ARG A 581 -20.32 -30.06 2.39
N MET A 582 -19.61 -29.24 1.62
CA MET A 582 -18.83 -28.12 2.11
C MET A 582 -19.40 -26.82 1.55
N GLU A 583 -19.78 -25.88 2.41
CA GLU A 583 -20.24 -24.56 1.98
C GLU A 583 -19.11 -23.53 2.15
N PHE A 584 -18.84 -22.77 1.09
CA PHE A 584 -17.95 -21.62 1.10
C PHE A 584 -18.79 -20.34 1.09
N LEU A 585 -18.38 -19.39 1.92
CA LEU A 585 -19.02 -18.09 2.07
C LEU A 585 -18.00 -16.99 1.81
N VAL A 586 -18.39 -15.98 1.05
CA VAL A 586 -17.57 -14.78 0.79
C VAL A 586 -18.29 -13.57 1.36
N GLU A 587 -17.74 -13.03 2.45
CA GLU A 587 -18.20 -11.82 3.11
C GLU A 587 -17.41 -10.62 2.54
N PRO A 588 -18.06 -9.68 1.82
CA PRO A 588 -17.39 -8.45 1.42
C PRO A 588 -17.22 -7.53 2.64
N VAL A 589 -16.07 -6.88 2.76
CA VAL A 589 -15.82 -5.83 3.76
C VAL A 589 -15.83 -4.49 3.03
N PRO A 590 -16.88 -3.65 3.19
CA PRO A 590 -16.96 -2.34 2.55
C PRO A 590 -15.81 -1.43 2.99
N ARG A 591 -15.47 -0.43 2.17
CA ARG A 591 -14.41 0.54 2.53
C ARG A 591 -14.71 1.28 3.83
N GLU A 592 -15.97 1.62 4.05
CA GLU A 592 -16.48 2.26 5.27
C GLU A 592 -16.43 1.34 6.50
N GLY A 593 -16.18 0.04 6.32
CA GLY A 593 -16.07 -0.93 7.42
C GLY A 593 -17.41 -1.43 7.97
N PHE A 594 -18.50 -1.31 7.21
CA PHE A 594 -19.81 -1.77 7.69
C PHE A 594 -19.91 -3.29 7.84
N LEU A 595 -20.71 -3.72 8.81
CA LEU A 595 -21.18 -5.09 8.86
C LEU A 595 -22.18 -5.34 7.73
N VAL A 596 -21.83 -6.27 6.86
CA VAL A 596 -22.66 -6.67 5.73
C VAL A 596 -23.59 -7.81 6.16
N PRO A 597 -24.92 -7.67 5.98
CA PRO A 597 -25.85 -8.75 6.27
C PRO A 597 -25.49 -10.01 5.49
N GLN A 598 -25.68 -11.18 6.11
CA GLN A 598 -25.38 -12.47 5.48
C GLN A 598 -26.15 -12.74 4.18
N ALA A 599 -27.25 -12.04 3.91
CA ALA A 599 -27.99 -12.13 2.64
C ALA A 599 -27.15 -11.62 1.44
N GLU A 600 -26.22 -10.70 1.69
CA GLU A 600 -25.37 -10.12 0.65
C GLU A 600 -24.07 -10.91 0.41
N TRP A 601 -23.82 -11.94 1.23
CA TRP A 601 -22.63 -12.78 1.13
C TRP A 601 -22.75 -13.74 -0.06
N GLY A 602 -21.62 -13.99 -0.73
CA GLY A 602 -21.55 -14.99 -1.78
C GLY A 602 -21.57 -16.38 -1.17
N ARG A 603 -22.27 -17.33 -1.79
CA ARG A 603 -22.38 -18.71 -1.29
C ARG A 603 -22.17 -19.71 -2.42
N ALA A 604 -21.38 -20.73 -2.16
CA ALA A 604 -21.23 -21.89 -3.04
C ALA A 604 -21.11 -23.15 -2.20
N ALA A 605 -21.72 -24.24 -2.66
CA ALA A 605 -21.61 -25.54 -2.02
C ALA A 605 -20.86 -26.51 -2.95
N LEU A 606 -19.87 -27.20 -2.40
CA LEU A 606 -19.21 -28.34 -3.01
C LEU A 606 -19.80 -29.61 -2.42
N LEU A 607 -20.39 -30.45 -3.27
CA LEU A 607 -20.85 -31.79 -2.93
C LEU A 607 -19.74 -32.80 -3.27
N TYR A 608 -19.52 -33.77 -2.40
CA TYR A 608 -18.50 -34.81 -2.59
C TYR A 608 -18.95 -36.12 -1.97
N SER A 609 -18.59 -37.24 -2.58
CA SER A 609 -18.94 -38.58 -2.10
C SER A 609 -17.75 -39.51 -2.20
N VAL A 610 -17.82 -40.63 -1.48
CA VAL A 610 -16.84 -41.70 -1.64
C VAL A 610 -17.03 -42.30 -3.05
N PRO A 611 -15.95 -42.58 -3.81
CA PRO A 611 -16.08 -43.24 -5.11
C PRO A 611 -16.92 -44.51 -4.98
N SER A 612 -17.93 -44.65 -5.86
CA SER A 612 -18.66 -45.90 -6.00
C SER A 612 -17.69 -46.98 -6.48
N THR A 613 -17.51 -48.01 -5.65
CA THR A 613 -16.67 -49.18 -5.93
C THR A 613 -17.24 -50.05 -7.03
#